data_AF-A0A960MHQ6-F1
#
_entry.id   AF-A0A960MHQ6-F1
#
_cell.length_a   1.000
_cell.length_b   1.000
_cell.length_c   1.000
_cell.angle_alpha   90.00
_cell.angle_beta   90.00
_cell.angle_gamma   90.00
#
_symmetry.space_group_name_H-M   'P 1'
#
loop_
_entity.id
_entity.type
_entity.pdbx_description
1 polymer ?
#
loop_
_entity_poly.entity_id
_entity_poly.type
_entity_poly.pdbx_seq_one_letter_code
_entity_poly.pdbx_strand_id
1 'polypeptide(L)'
;MIKYVMNRKPSLLLFTVLHLCVSTISSPVFADTPNQKIKWAEKTQPEPPIIPQDTSPGYTINFDNVSIIEYIKFISKISGMNFIYDETDLTFNVTIVSEEPTKLVNVMSALIQVLRINGFDLIEQGNNLVISKTGAIKQLATVVSQEAPIEGSVIPPIMTRVFKVKNANPMILAGLVRPLLSDNAVVEVSEETRHLIITDITQNIEQIQRLFLSLDIPIPSLEIDAYRVLNNSPDTLVSLVTQILTPISEGNPLIFVAQDSTNSIFIVSTPFLTEKAIEVLRDLDTPPSLTQRFSGPITGKNVLIYHIMNKPADILQSAIKQIESNLAQMGPASADITQTLNTMKFIRESHSLLFTGSEQSLAEVRSILEDLDTPYTQQELEYVRGGYYLYKIQYGDEAQIARALEKFLENLKK
;
A
#
# COMPACT_ATOMS: atom_id res chain seq x y z
N MET A 1 66.62 8.69 -35.75
CA MET A 1 66.11 9.26 -37.01
C MET A 1 65.14 10.38 -36.63
N ILE A 2 65.32 11.59 -37.18
CA ILE A 2 64.54 12.87 -37.12
C ILE A 2 63.36 13.01 -36.11
N LYS A 3 63.34 14.15 -35.38
CA LYS A 3 62.24 14.63 -34.49
C LYS A 3 61.20 15.49 -35.25
N TYR A 4 59.95 15.52 -34.76
CA TYR A 4 59.04 16.70 -34.74
C TYR A 4 58.12 16.53 -33.49
N VAL A 5 57.84 17.49 -32.59
CA VAL A 5 57.55 18.95 -32.66
C VAL A 5 56.17 19.19 -33.32
N MET A 6 55.05 19.40 -32.61
CA MET A 6 54.65 20.51 -31.70
C MET A 6 54.24 21.81 -32.44
N ASN A 7 53.10 22.40 -32.00
CA ASN A 7 52.74 23.84 -31.99
C ASN A 7 51.72 24.42 -33.03
N ARG A 8 50.66 25.05 -32.49
CA ARG A 8 49.86 26.23 -32.96
C ARG A 8 48.89 26.22 -34.18
N LYS A 9 47.90 27.12 -34.06
CA LYS A 9 46.90 27.66 -35.03
C LYS A 9 47.54 28.83 -35.86
N PRO A 10 46.89 29.60 -36.79
CA PRO A 10 45.44 29.68 -37.17
C PRO A 10 45.11 29.96 -38.69
N SER A 11 43.80 30.21 -38.96
CA SER A 11 43.19 31.20 -39.91
C SER A 11 43.33 31.15 -41.46
N LEU A 12 42.14 31.12 -42.13
CA LEU A 12 41.72 31.78 -43.41
C LEU A 12 42.51 31.43 -44.72
N LEU A 13 41.97 31.35 -45.95
CA LEU A 13 40.64 31.50 -46.63
C LEU A 13 40.67 30.58 -47.91
N LEU A 14 39.79 30.52 -48.94
CA LEU A 14 38.62 31.27 -49.48
C LEU A 14 37.73 30.29 -50.31
N PHE A 15 36.69 30.78 -51.03
CA PHE A 15 35.92 30.11 -52.12
C PHE A 15 34.98 28.93 -51.71
N THR A 16 33.69 28.83 -52.12
CA THR A 16 32.81 29.74 -52.91
C THR A 16 31.31 29.60 -52.54
N VAL A 17 30.59 30.70 -52.72
CA VAL A 17 29.13 30.99 -52.71
C VAL A 17 28.12 29.86 -52.99
N LEU A 18 27.01 29.86 -52.23
CA LEU A 18 25.63 29.63 -52.74
C LEU A 18 24.69 30.69 -52.11
N HIS A 19 23.54 30.99 -52.73
CA HIS A 19 22.65 32.12 -52.34
C HIS A 19 21.17 31.72 -52.16
N LEU A 20 20.31 32.67 -51.77
CA LEU A 20 19.05 32.43 -51.04
C LEU A 20 17.79 33.00 -51.76
N CYS A 21 16.60 32.52 -51.34
CA CYS A 21 15.29 33.22 -51.28
C CYS A 21 14.28 33.29 -52.47
N VAL A 22 13.03 32.87 -52.15
CA VAL A 22 11.74 33.62 -52.24
C VAL A 22 10.70 33.36 -53.38
N SER A 23 9.41 33.40 -52.94
CA SER A 23 8.10 33.62 -53.62
C SER A 23 7.47 32.62 -54.62
N THR A 24 6.42 31.93 -54.13
CA THR A 24 5.04 31.80 -54.66
C THR A 24 4.67 32.23 -56.11
N ILE A 25 3.85 31.43 -56.83
CA ILE A 25 2.48 31.78 -57.36
C ILE A 25 1.89 30.68 -58.30
N SER A 26 0.55 30.53 -58.29
CA SER A 26 -0.36 29.89 -59.28
C SER A 26 -0.38 28.36 -59.49
N SER A 27 -1.60 27.86 -59.72
CA SER A 27 -1.95 26.53 -60.25
C SER A 27 -1.72 26.42 -61.77
N PRO A 28 -1.80 25.20 -62.32
CA PRO A 28 -2.81 24.92 -63.35
C PRO A 28 -3.77 23.77 -62.98
N VAL A 29 -4.61 23.35 -63.94
CA VAL A 29 -5.90 22.66 -63.71
C VAL A 29 -6.10 21.48 -64.67
N PHE A 30 -6.65 20.37 -64.14
CA PHE A 30 -7.23 19.18 -64.81
C PHE A 30 -6.37 18.24 -65.67
N ALA A 31 -6.43 16.95 -65.32
CA ALA A 31 -6.83 15.84 -66.20
C ALA A 31 -7.41 14.68 -65.36
N ASP A 32 -8.46 14.01 -65.83
CA ASP A 32 -9.23 13.02 -65.05
C ASP A 32 -8.66 11.59 -65.06
N THR A 33 -8.86 10.84 -63.97
CA THR A 33 -9.11 9.37 -63.98
C THR A 33 -9.72 8.90 -62.65
N PRO A 34 -10.59 7.87 -62.61
CA PRO A 34 -11.54 7.69 -61.52
C PRO A 34 -11.07 6.84 -60.33
N ASN A 35 -10.94 7.48 -59.17
CA ASN A 35 -11.34 7.03 -57.82
C ASN A 35 -11.55 5.51 -57.58
N GLN A 36 -10.49 4.80 -57.15
CA GLN A 36 -10.62 3.57 -56.36
C GLN A 36 -10.41 3.85 -54.87
N LYS A 37 -11.47 3.69 -54.07
CA LYS A 37 -11.38 3.79 -52.60
C LYS A 37 -10.73 2.54 -52.01
N ILE A 38 -9.43 2.60 -51.71
CA ILE A 38 -8.77 1.60 -50.85
C ILE A 38 -9.28 1.80 -49.41
N LYS A 39 -10.10 0.87 -48.92
CA LYS A 39 -10.38 0.76 -47.48
C LYS A 39 -9.10 0.27 -46.79
N TRP A 40 -8.65 1.02 -45.79
CA TRP A 40 -7.61 0.54 -44.88
C TRP A 40 -8.22 -0.53 -43.97
N ALA A 41 -7.53 -1.65 -43.80
CA ALA A 41 -8.01 -2.75 -42.97
C ALA A 41 -7.83 -2.40 -41.48
N GLU A 42 -8.94 -2.32 -40.76
CA GLU A 42 -8.95 -2.07 -39.32
C GLU A 42 -8.40 -3.29 -38.59
N LYS A 43 -7.28 -3.09 -37.86
CA LYS A 43 -6.52 -4.19 -37.25
C LYS A 43 -7.14 -4.54 -35.90
N THR A 44 -8.08 -5.48 -35.92
CA THR A 44 -8.85 -5.94 -34.75
C THR A 44 -7.93 -6.25 -33.57
N GLN A 45 -8.22 -5.68 -32.39
CA GLN A 45 -7.57 -6.09 -31.15
C GLN A 45 -8.00 -7.52 -30.80
N PRO A 46 -7.13 -8.34 -30.18
CA PRO A 46 -7.57 -9.62 -29.63
C PRO A 46 -8.57 -9.36 -28.51
N GLU A 47 -9.76 -9.96 -28.65
CA GLU A 47 -10.83 -9.91 -27.65
C GLU A 47 -10.35 -10.54 -26.33
N PRO A 48 -10.69 -9.97 -25.16
CA PRO A 48 -10.27 -10.54 -23.87
C PRO A 48 -10.83 -11.96 -23.72
N PRO A 49 -10.10 -12.89 -23.08
CA PRO A 49 -10.51 -14.28 -22.98
C PRO A 49 -11.87 -14.38 -22.28
N ILE A 50 -12.83 -14.99 -22.97
CA ILE A 50 -14.17 -15.26 -22.43
C ILE A 50 -14.01 -16.23 -21.27
N ILE A 51 -14.02 -15.69 -20.05
CA ILE A 51 -14.31 -16.47 -18.85
C ILE A 51 -15.67 -17.13 -19.09
N PRO A 52 -15.80 -18.46 -18.95
CA PRO A 52 -17.09 -19.12 -19.08
C PRO A 52 -18.07 -18.49 -18.09
N GLN A 53 -19.02 -17.69 -18.59
CA GLN A 53 -20.16 -17.29 -17.80
C GLN A 53 -20.90 -18.58 -17.45
N ASP A 54 -21.16 -18.78 -16.16
CA ASP A 54 -22.03 -19.85 -15.70
C ASP A 54 -23.46 -19.52 -16.17
N THR A 55 -23.81 -20.01 -17.36
CA THR A 55 -25.10 -19.79 -18.01
C THR A 55 -26.23 -20.63 -17.42
N SER A 56 -26.06 -21.14 -16.19
CA SER A 56 -27.14 -21.60 -15.33
C SER A 56 -28.26 -20.55 -15.29
N PRO A 57 -29.46 -20.85 -15.80
CA PRO A 57 -30.54 -19.85 -15.85
C PRO A 57 -30.95 -19.44 -14.43
N GLY A 58 -30.96 -18.13 -14.18
CA GLY A 58 -31.50 -17.58 -12.94
C GLY A 58 -33.03 -17.61 -12.95
N TYR A 59 -33.62 -18.22 -11.93
CA TYR A 59 -35.07 -18.31 -11.75
C TYR A 59 -35.53 -17.19 -10.81
N THR A 60 -36.38 -16.28 -11.27
CA THR A 60 -37.14 -15.41 -10.37
C THR A 60 -38.35 -16.20 -9.86
N ILE A 61 -38.47 -16.36 -8.54
CA ILE A 61 -39.54 -17.11 -7.90
C ILE A 61 -40.43 -16.19 -7.06
N ASN A 62 -41.73 -16.32 -7.25
CA ASN A 62 -42.76 -15.69 -6.43
C ASN A 62 -43.91 -16.69 -6.29
N PHE A 63 -43.89 -17.45 -5.21
CA PHE A 63 -44.96 -18.34 -4.78
C PHE A 63 -45.62 -17.69 -3.57
N ASP A 64 -46.93 -17.44 -3.62
CA ASP A 64 -47.68 -16.91 -2.49
C ASP A 64 -48.81 -17.86 -2.10
N ASN A 65 -48.78 -18.36 -0.86
CA ASN A 65 -49.72 -19.32 -0.31
C ASN A 65 -49.94 -20.58 -1.20
N VAL A 66 -48.90 -21.04 -1.88
CA VAL A 66 -48.94 -22.17 -2.82
C VAL A 66 -48.70 -23.49 -2.07
N SER A 67 -49.30 -24.59 -2.48
CA SER A 67 -49.05 -25.91 -1.88
C SER A 67 -47.59 -26.32 -2.05
N ILE A 68 -46.96 -26.84 -0.99
CA ILE A 68 -45.60 -27.39 -1.04
C ILE A 68 -45.43 -28.47 -2.14
N ILE A 69 -46.48 -29.23 -2.44
CA ILE A 69 -46.48 -30.27 -3.48
C ILE A 69 -46.27 -29.65 -4.88
N GLU A 70 -46.85 -28.48 -5.15
CA GLU A 70 -46.65 -27.77 -6.42
C GLU A 70 -45.25 -27.17 -6.52
N TYR A 71 -44.70 -26.66 -5.41
CA TYR A 71 -43.33 -26.16 -5.34
C TYR A 71 -42.29 -27.28 -5.55
N ILE A 72 -42.50 -28.46 -4.95
CA ILE A 72 -41.68 -29.66 -5.22
C ILE A 72 -41.78 -30.09 -6.69
N LYS A 73 -42.98 -30.06 -7.29
CA LYS A 73 -43.19 -30.38 -8.72
C LYS A 73 -42.48 -29.36 -9.64
N PHE A 74 -42.48 -28.07 -9.29
CA PHE A 74 -41.69 -27.04 -9.98
C PHE A 74 -40.18 -27.33 -9.87
N ILE A 75 -39.68 -27.60 -8.66
CA ILE A 75 -38.26 -27.89 -8.40
C ILE A 75 -37.80 -29.15 -9.13
N SER A 76 -38.57 -30.23 -9.11
CA SER A 76 -38.28 -31.46 -9.86
C SER A 76 -38.11 -31.17 -11.36
N LYS A 77 -38.98 -30.33 -11.94
CA LYS A 77 -38.92 -29.94 -13.35
C LYS A 77 -37.70 -29.09 -13.72
N ILE A 78 -37.19 -28.24 -12.82
CA ILE A 78 -35.99 -27.41 -13.08
C ILE A 78 -34.66 -28.07 -12.68
N SER A 79 -34.68 -29.04 -11.76
CA SER A 79 -33.50 -29.80 -11.33
C SER A 79 -33.27 -31.08 -12.13
N GLY A 80 -34.31 -31.66 -12.72
CA GLY A 80 -34.27 -33.01 -13.30
C GLY A 80 -34.22 -34.13 -12.24
N MET A 81 -34.38 -33.80 -10.96
CA MET A 81 -34.34 -34.77 -9.85
C MET A 81 -35.75 -35.28 -9.51
N ASN A 82 -35.85 -36.57 -9.20
CA ASN A 82 -37.10 -37.17 -8.72
C ASN A 82 -37.22 -36.97 -7.21
N PHE A 83 -38.42 -36.57 -6.75
CA PHE A 83 -38.75 -36.47 -5.33
C PHE A 83 -39.72 -37.59 -4.94
N ILE A 84 -39.45 -38.25 -3.81
CA ILE A 84 -40.28 -39.30 -3.23
C ILE A 84 -40.79 -38.77 -1.88
N TYR A 85 -42.11 -38.75 -1.71
CA TYR A 85 -42.80 -38.21 -0.53
C TYR A 85 -44.16 -38.88 -0.34
N ASP A 86 -44.71 -38.77 0.87
CA ASP A 86 -46.12 -39.09 1.14
C ASP A 86 -46.99 -37.84 0.98
N GLU A 87 -48.02 -37.91 0.14
CA GLU A 87 -48.94 -36.79 -0.10
C GLU A 87 -49.80 -36.46 1.14
N THR A 88 -50.02 -37.43 2.04
CA THR A 88 -50.82 -37.22 3.27
C THR A 88 -50.10 -36.40 4.34
N ASP A 89 -48.77 -36.27 4.22
CA ASP A 89 -47.93 -35.56 5.17
C ASP A 89 -47.61 -34.11 4.74
N LEU A 90 -47.67 -33.82 3.44
CA LEU A 90 -47.26 -32.53 2.86
C LEU A 90 -48.45 -31.60 2.59
N THR A 91 -49.34 -31.47 3.56
CA THR A 91 -50.62 -30.73 3.44
C THR A 91 -50.53 -29.23 3.78
N PHE A 92 -49.36 -28.61 3.66
CA PHE A 92 -49.13 -27.21 4.03
C PHE A 92 -48.81 -26.30 2.83
N ASN A 93 -49.07 -25.01 3.00
CA ASN A 93 -48.80 -23.97 2.00
C ASN A 93 -47.54 -23.18 2.36
N VAL A 94 -46.94 -22.56 1.34
CA VAL A 94 -45.67 -21.84 1.45
C VAL A 94 -45.73 -20.52 0.67
N THR A 95 -45.13 -19.48 1.24
CA THR A 95 -44.86 -18.22 0.55
C THR A 95 -43.34 -18.03 0.44
N ILE A 96 -42.85 -17.96 -0.79
CA ILE A 96 -41.43 -17.95 -1.15
C ILE A 96 -41.21 -16.89 -2.22
N VAL A 97 -40.46 -15.85 -1.88
CA VAL A 97 -40.21 -14.70 -2.77
C VAL A 97 -38.70 -14.48 -2.93
N SER A 98 -38.29 -14.22 -4.17
CA SER A 98 -36.98 -13.68 -4.51
C SER A 98 -37.14 -12.41 -5.37
N GLU A 99 -36.36 -11.38 -5.03
CA GLU A 99 -36.34 -10.10 -5.74
C GLU A 99 -35.49 -10.15 -7.04
N GLU A 100 -34.55 -11.09 -7.14
CA GLU A 100 -33.63 -11.21 -8.28
C GLU A 100 -33.51 -12.65 -8.82
N PRO A 101 -33.12 -12.84 -10.10
CA PRO A 101 -32.93 -14.16 -10.70
C PRO A 101 -31.95 -15.02 -9.90
N THR A 102 -32.44 -16.15 -9.40
CA THR A 102 -31.80 -16.97 -8.35
C THR A 102 -31.33 -18.31 -8.93
N LYS A 103 -30.09 -18.74 -8.66
CA LYS A 103 -29.59 -20.06 -9.12
C LYS A 103 -30.37 -21.22 -8.49
N LEU A 104 -30.48 -22.33 -9.22
CA LEU A 104 -31.15 -23.58 -8.76
C LEU A 104 -30.75 -24.02 -7.34
N VAL A 105 -29.46 -23.96 -6.99
CA VAL A 105 -28.94 -24.34 -5.66
C VAL A 105 -29.65 -23.59 -4.52
N ASN A 106 -29.95 -22.30 -4.70
CA ASN A 106 -30.63 -21.50 -3.68
C ASN A 106 -32.15 -21.79 -3.62
N VAL A 107 -32.74 -22.20 -4.74
CA VAL A 107 -34.13 -22.68 -4.79
C VAL A 107 -34.26 -24.03 -4.06
N MET A 108 -33.26 -24.90 -4.20
CA MET A 108 -33.13 -26.14 -3.43
C MET A 108 -32.94 -25.86 -1.93
N SER A 109 -32.05 -24.94 -1.55
CA SER A 109 -31.87 -24.51 -0.15
C SER A 109 -33.17 -23.96 0.45
N ALA A 110 -33.90 -23.10 -0.28
CA ALA A 110 -35.20 -22.60 0.18
C ALA A 110 -36.21 -23.73 0.45
N LEU A 111 -36.29 -24.75 -0.42
CA LEU A 111 -37.09 -25.95 -0.16
C LEU A 111 -36.64 -26.69 1.11
N ILE A 112 -35.33 -26.86 1.32
CA ILE A 112 -34.78 -27.56 2.49
C ILE A 112 -35.14 -26.82 3.80
N GLN A 113 -35.11 -25.48 3.82
CA GLN A 113 -35.54 -24.71 5.00
C GLN A 113 -37.04 -24.86 5.28
N VAL A 114 -37.86 -24.73 4.23
CA VAL A 114 -39.32 -24.87 4.29
C VAL A 114 -39.72 -26.25 4.82
N LEU A 115 -39.07 -27.31 4.33
CA LEU A 115 -39.26 -28.67 4.83
C LEU A 115 -38.83 -28.78 6.30
N ARG A 116 -37.63 -28.30 6.64
CA ARG A 116 -37.07 -28.39 8.01
C ARG A 116 -37.96 -27.71 9.06
N ILE A 117 -38.52 -26.54 8.76
CA ILE A 117 -39.43 -25.82 9.66
C ILE A 117 -40.75 -26.56 9.87
N ASN A 118 -41.24 -27.29 8.86
CA ASN A 118 -42.42 -28.14 8.97
C ASN A 118 -42.10 -29.54 9.55
N GLY A 119 -40.86 -29.80 9.98
CA GLY A 119 -40.45 -31.07 10.57
C GLY A 119 -40.14 -32.17 9.56
N PHE A 120 -39.62 -31.81 8.38
CA PHE A 120 -39.21 -32.74 7.33
C PHE A 120 -37.74 -32.58 6.95
N ASP A 121 -37.05 -33.70 6.78
CA ASP A 121 -35.70 -33.77 6.21
C ASP A 121 -35.72 -34.32 4.79
N LEU A 122 -34.80 -33.80 3.97
CA LEU A 122 -34.54 -34.22 2.60
C LEU A 122 -33.31 -35.13 2.59
N ILE A 123 -33.49 -36.41 2.23
CA ILE A 123 -32.44 -37.44 2.24
C ILE A 123 -32.15 -37.88 0.81
N GLU A 124 -30.89 -37.78 0.38
CA GLU A 124 -30.46 -38.27 -0.93
C GLU A 124 -30.35 -39.79 -0.94
N GLN A 125 -30.98 -40.44 -1.92
CA GLN A 125 -30.94 -41.89 -2.13
C GLN A 125 -30.67 -42.20 -3.61
N GLY A 126 -29.38 -42.25 -3.96
CA GLY A 126 -28.93 -42.50 -5.33
C GLY A 126 -29.23 -41.31 -6.24
N ASN A 127 -30.20 -41.43 -7.15
CA ASN A 127 -30.62 -40.37 -8.06
C ASN A 127 -32.00 -39.76 -7.68
N ASN A 128 -32.50 -40.08 -6.49
CA ASN A 128 -33.80 -39.64 -5.98
C ASN A 128 -33.62 -38.94 -4.64
N LEU A 129 -34.46 -37.94 -4.36
CA LEU A 129 -34.53 -37.24 -3.09
C LEU A 129 -35.76 -37.70 -2.31
N VAL A 130 -35.57 -38.26 -1.12
CA VAL A 130 -36.65 -38.75 -0.26
C VAL A 130 -36.96 -37.69 0.80
N ILE A 131 -38.19 -37.21 0.84
CA ILE A 131 -38.69 -36.35 1.92
C ILE A 131 -39.24 -37.26 3.02
N SER A 132 -38.80 -37.06 4.26
CA SER A 132 -39.19 -37.86 5.42
C SER A 132 -39.42 -36.98 6.64
N LYS A 133 -40.32 -37.37 7.54
CA LYS A 133 -40.52 -36.66 8.81
C LYS A 133 -39.28 -36.77 9.70
N THR A 134 -38.78 -35.62 10.15
CA THR A 134 -37.67 -35.51 11.11
C THR A 134 -38.05 -36.20 12.42
N GLY A 135 -37.21 -37.15 12.86
CA GLY A 135 -37.37 -37.81 14.16
C GLY A 135 -37.16 -36.85 15.33
N ALA A 136 -38.26 -36.35 15.90
CA ALA A 136 -38.30 -35.62 17.16
C ALA A 136 -37.57 -34.25 17.21
N ILE A 137 -38.06 -33.27 16.44
CA ILE A 137 -38.08 -31.88 16.91
C ILE A 137 -39.49 -31.58 17.47
N LYS A 138 -39.57 -30.75 18.51
CA LYS A 138 -40.84 -30.46 19.22
C LYS A 138 -41.86 -29.84 18.27
N GLN A 139 -43.11 -30.28 18.38
CA GLN A 139 -44.25 -29.74 17.64
C GLN A 139 -44.30 -28.21 17.76
N LEU A 140 -44.46 -27.52 16.64
CA LEU A 140 -44.89 -26.13 16.62
C LEU A 140 -46.25 -26.05 17.32
N ALA A 141 -46.27 -25.44 18.50
CA ALA A 141 -47.49 -25.25 19.26
C ALA A 141 -48.32 -24.13 18.61
N THR A 142 -49.22 -24.50 17.70
CA THR A 142 -50.18 -23.58 17.05
C THR A 142 -51.20 -23.05 18.06
N VAL A 143 -50.78 -22.13 18.91
CA VAL A 143 -51.65 -21.45 19.89
C VAL A 143 -52.41 -20.32 19.20
N VAL A 144 -53.51 -20.67 18.53
CA VAL A 144 -54.49 -19.69 18.02
C VAL A 144 -55.50 -19.38 19.11
N SER A 145 -55.19 -18.38 19.93
CA SER A 145 -56.11 -17.62 20.79
C SER A 145 -55.39 -16.37 21.29
N GLN A 146 -55.94 -15.16 21.23
CA GLN A 146 -57.27 -14.73 20.77
C GLN A 146 -57.17 -13.32 20.13
N GLU A 147 -58.31 -12.79 19.68
CA GLU A 147 -58.52 -11.40 19.20
C GLU A 147 -57.86 -11.03 17.84
N ALA A 148 -58.71 -10.84 16.84
CA ALA A 148 -58.33 -10.35 15.50
C ALA A 148 -58.28 -8.81 15.46
N PRO A 149 -57.59 -8.24 14.47
CA PRO A 149 -58.34 -7.52 13.43
C PRO A 149 -58.45 -8.29 12.11
N ILE A 150 -59.55 -8.09 11.38
CA ILE A 150 -59.74 -8.60 10.02
C ILE A 150 -59.62 -7.42 9.06
N GLU A 151 -58.49 -7.26 8.37
CA GLU A 151 -58.38 -6.37 7.21
C GLU A 151 -57.16 -6.73 6.33
N GLY A 152 -57.35 -6.79 5.00
CA GLY A 152 -56.28 -6.75 4.00
C GLY A 152 -55.23 -7.87 3.98
N SER A 153 -55.47 -8.91 3.17
CA SER A 153 -54.57 -10.07 2.92
C SER A 153 -54.28 -10.99 4.12
N VAL A 154 -54.30 -12.30 3.86
CA VAL A 154 -53.80 -13.30 4.81
C VAL A 154 -52.28 -13.33 4.71
N ILE A 155 -51.63 -12.43 5.44
CA ILE A 155 -50.16 -12.42 5.57
C ILE A 155 -49.75 -13.79 6.15
N PRO A 156 -48.87 -14.56 5.49
CA PRO A 156 -48.50 -15.88 5.96
C PRO A 156 -47.77 -15.79 7.30
N PRO A 157 -48.00 -16.72 8.24
CA PRO A 157 -47.37 -16.67 9.57
C PRO A 157 -45.85 -16.93 9.53
N ILE A 158 -45.37 -17.58 8.47
CA ILE A 158 -43.96 -17.86 8.19
C ILE A 158 -43.73 -17.61 6.69
N MET A 159 -42.62 -16.94 6.35
CA MET A 159 -42.23 -16.66 4.97
C MET A 159 -40.74 -17.00 4.76
N THR A 160 -40.44 -17.66 3.64
CA THR A 160 -39.06 -17.80 3.15
C THR A 160 -38.76 -16.68 2.17
N ARG A 161 -37.63 -15.98 2.37
CA ARG A 161 -37.16 -14.95 1.43
C ARG A 161 -35.70 -15.17 1.08
N VAL A 162 -35.40 -15.04 -0.21
CA VAL A 162 -34.06 -15.11 -0.75
C VAL A 162 -33.54 -13.68 -0.96
N PHE A 163 -32.55 -13.27 -0.17
CA PHE A 163 -31.84 -12.00 -0.33
C PHE A 163 -30.54 -12.23 -1.11
N LYS A 164 -30.16 -11.27 -1.96
CA LYS A 164 -28.89 -11.31 -2.73
C LYS A 164 -27.96 -10.21 -2.22
N VAL A 165 -26.74 -10.58 -1.86
CA VAL A 165 -25.74 -9.69 -1.24
C VAL A 165 -24.74 -9.20 -2.29
N LYS A 166 -24.80 -7.92 -2.61
CA LYS A 166 -24.04 -7.28 -3.70
C LYS A 166 -22.65 -6.86 -3.25
N ASN A 167 -22.54 -6.28 -2.06
CA ASN A 167 -21.35 -5.59 -1.59
C ASN A 167 -20.73 -6.29 -0.38
N ALA A 168 -21.47 -6.39 0.71
CA ALA A 168 -21.00 -6.95 1.98
C ALA A 168 -20.73 -8.47 1.93
N ASN A 169 -20.05 -9.01 2.94
CA ASN A 169 -19.89 -10.47 3.06
C ASN A 169 -21.21 -11.10 3.58
N PRO A 170 -21.80 -12.10 2.88
CA PRO A 170 -23.04 -12.77 3.30
C PRO A 170 -23.01 -13.33 4.72
N MET A 171 -21.87 -13.88 5.17
CA MET A 171 -21.70 -14.46 6.52
C MET A 171 -21.70 -13.38 7.61
N ILE A 172 -21.15 -12.20 7.32
CA ILE A 172 -21.18 -11.05 8.24
C ILE A 172 -22.62 -10.52 8.36
N LEU A 173 -23.33 -10.36 7.24
CA LEU A 173 -24.75 -9.97 7.27
C LEU A 173 -25.60 -10.99 8.02
N ALA A 174 -25.37 -12.29 7.83
CA ALA A 174 -26.05 -13.35 8.59
C ALA A 174 -25.84 -13.22 10.11
N GLY A 175 -24.63 -12.86 10.54
CA GLY A 175 -24.32 -12.56 11.94
C GLY A 175 -25.05 -11.32 12.48
N LEU A 176 -25.21 -10.28 11.65
CA LEU A 176 -25.89 -9.03 12.02
C LEU A 176 -27.43 -9.13 12.05
N VAL A 177 -28.05 -9.97 11.21
CA VAL A 177 -29.51 -10.14 11.19
C VAL A 177 -30.02 -11.19 12.20
N ARG A 178 -29.17 -12.13 12.64
CA ARG A 178 -29.54 -13.18 13.61
C ARG A 178 -30.23 -12.67 14.89
N PRO A 179 -29.81 -11.54 15.51
CA PRO A 179 -30.50 -10.99 16.70
C PRO A 179 -31.90 -10.40 16.43
N LEU A 180 -32.33 -10.30 15.16
CA LEU A 180 -33.64 -9.77 14.74
C LEU A 180 -34.60 -10.88 14.26
N LEU A 181 -34.24 -12.14 14.50
CA LEU A 181 -35.00 -13.32 14.10
C LEU A 181 -35.58 -14.05 15.31
N SER A 182 -36.64 -14.83 15.10
CA SER A 182 -37.22 -15.70 16.12
C SER A 182 -36.28 -16.86 16.48
N ASP A 183 -36.44 -17.43 17.69
CA ASP A 183 -35.68 -18.61 18.14
C ASP A 183 -35.77 -19.83 17.19
N ASN A 184 -36.86 -19.93 16.43
CA ASN A 184 -37.14 -21.01 15.48
C ASN A 184 -36.75 -20.67 14.02
N ALA A 185 -36.17 -19.49 13.76
CA ALA A 185 -35.84 -19.04 12.41
C ALA A 185 -34.68 -19.85 11.80
N VAL A 186 -34.74 -20.09 10.49
CA VAL A 186 -33.67 -20.75 9.75
C VAL A 186 -32.95 -19.74 8.86
N VAL A 187 -31.62 -19.72 8.95
CA VAL A 187 -30.74 -18.85 8.15
C VAL A 187 -29.67 -19.71 7.48
N GLU A 188 -29.51 -19.55 6.18
CA GLU A 188 -28.53 -20.25 5.37
C GLU A 188 -27.79 -19.25 4.47
N VAL A 189 -26.49 -19.48 4.31
CA VAL A 189 -25.57 -18.56 3.64
C VAL A 189 -24.95 -19.29 2.46
N SER A 190 -25.36 -18.92 1.26
CA SER A 190 -24.79 -19.42 0.01
C SER A 190 -23.67 -18.48 -0.43
N GLU A 191 -22.46 -18.69 0.09
CA GLU A 191 -21.30 -17.84 -0.20
C GLU A 191 -20.95 -17.84 -1.70
N GLU A 192 -20.97 -19.02 -2.34
CA GLU A 192 -20.68 -19.20 -3.78
C GLU A 192 -21.58 -18.31 -4.67
N THR A 193 -22.87 -18.22 -4.33
CA THR A 193 -23.83 -17.42 -5.11
C THR A 193 -24.04 -16.03 -4.54
N ARG A 194 -23.48 -15.72 -3.36
CA ARG A 194 -23.75 -14.53 -2.53
C ARG A 194 -25.23 -14.31 -2.20
N HIS A 195 -25.95 -15.37 -1.83
CA HIS A 195 -27.34 -15.25 -1.34
C HIS A 195 -27.47 -15.61 0.15
N LEU A 196 -28.38 -14.93 0.82
CA LEU A 196 -28.76 -15.13 2.21
C LEU A 196 -30.24 -15.56 2.22
N ILE A 197 -30.50 -16.80 2.61
CA ILE A 197 -31.84 -17.39 2.56
C ILE A 197 -32.35 -17.49 3.99
N ILE A 198 -33.44 -16.79 4.27
CA ILE A 198 -34.00 -16.64 5.62
C ILE A 198 -35.45 -17.13 5.61
N THR A 199 -35.82 -17.94 6.59
CA THR A 199 -37.21 -18.29 6.86
C THR A 199 -37.59 -17.99 8.30
N ASP A 200 -38.57 -17.10 8.49
CA ASP A 200 -39.07 -16.63 9.79
C ASP A 200 -40.48 -16.00 9.62
N ILE A 201 -41.05 -15.47 10.71
CA ILE A 201 -42.29 -14.69 10.71
C ILE A 201 -42.17 -13.49 9.77
N THR A 202 -43.18 -13.27 8.93
CA THR A 202 -43.17 -12.25 7.86
C THR A 202 -42.83 -10.83 8.37
N GLN A 203 -43.28 -10.46 9.58
CA GLN A 203 -42.94 -9.17 10.21
C GLN A 203 -41.43 -8.99 10.44
N ASN A 204 -40.70 -10.05 10.81
CA ASN A 204 -39.24 -10.01 10.98
C ASN A 204 -38.55 -9.92 9.62
N ILE A 205 -39.03 -10.67 8.62
CA ILE A 205 -38.53 -10.63 7.25
C ILE A 205 -38.67 -9.22 6.62
N GLU A 206 -39.76 -8.51 6.89
CA GLU A 206 -39.97 -7.11 6.44
C GLU A 206 -39.13 -6.07 7.20
N GLN A 207 -38.80 -6.31 8.47
CA GLN A 207 -37.83 -5.48 9.20
C GLN A 207 -36.42 -5.70 8.65
N ILE A 208 -36.03 -6.97 8.45
CA ILE A 208 -34.73 -7.36 7.90
C ILE A 208 -34.56 -6.87 6.47
N GLN A 209 -35.58 -6.89 5.61
CA GLN A 209 -35.50 -6.31 4.26
C GLN A 209 -35.09 -4.82 4.28
N ARG A 210 -35.73 -4.02 5.15
CA ARG A 210 -35.42 -2.59 5.29
C ARG A 210 -34.02 -2.34 5.85
N LEU A 211 -33.58 -3.15 6.82
CA LEU A 211 -32.22 -3.07 7.35
C LEU A 211 -31.17 -3.57 6.34
N PHE A 212 -31.44 -4.64 5.60
CA PHE A 212 -30.54 -5.24 4.61
C PHE A 212 -30.17 -4.24 3.52
N LEU A 213 -31.16 -3.51 2.97
CA LEU A 213 -30.94 -2.42 2.02
C LEU A 213 -30.10 -1.26 2.60
N SER A 214 -30.04 -1.14 3.93
CA SER A 214 -29.24 -0.15 4.66
C SER A 214 -27.87 -0.68 5.11
N LEU A 215 -27.61 -1.99 4.99
CA LEU A 215 -26.35 -2.66 5.39
C LEU A 215 -25.51 -3.08 4.18
N ASP A 216 -26.12 -3.48 3.06
CA ASP A 216 -25.43 -3.87 1.82
C ASP A 216 -25.00 -2.64 1.00
N ILE A 217 -24.42 -1.64 1.68
CA ILE A 217 -23.88 -0.41 1.09
C ILE A 217 -22.65 -0.77 0.22
N PRO A 218 -22.45 -0.13 -0.95
CA PRO A 218 -21.22 -0.26 -1.73
C PRO A 218 -19.97 -0.05 -0.87
N ILE A 219 -19.08 -1.04 -0.87
CA ILE A 219 -17.72 -0.88 -0.33
C ILE A 219 -17.05 0.24 -1.17
N PRO A 220 -16.43 1.26 -0.55
CA PRO A 220 -15.76 2.32 -1.29
C PRO A 220 -14.73 1.72 -2.24
N SER A 221 -14.83 2.08 -3.52
CA SER A 221 -13.94 1.57 -4.56
C SER A 221 -12.50 1.95 -4.26
N LEU A 222 -11.58 0.99 -4.37
CA LEU A 222 -10.17 1.25 -4.26
C LEU A 222 -9.68 1.87 -5.58
N GLU A 223 -9.09 3.05 -5.48
CA GLU A 223 -8.50 3.78 -6.60
C GLU A 223 -6.98 3.66 -6.54
N ILE A 224 -6.34 3.77 -7.71
CA ILE A 224 -4.88 3.75 -7.85
C ILE A 224 -4.46 5.12 -8.39
N ASP A 225 -3.72 5.88 -7.59
CA ASP A 225 -3.10 7.14 -8.02
C ASP A 225 -1.57 7.09 -7.85
N ALA A 226 -0.86 7.99 -8.51
CA ALA A 226 0.60 8.01 -8.60
C ALA A 226 1.17 9.39 -8.23
N TYR A 227 1.68 9.52 -7.01
CA TYR A 227 2.41 10.71 -6.61
C TYR A 227 3.83 10.69 -7.18
N ARG A 228 4.25 11.78 -7.82
CA ARG A 228 5.63 11.94 -8.32
C ARG A 228 6.46 12.77 -7.35
N VAL A 229 7.55 12.18 -6.88
CA VAL A 229 8.51 12.76 -5.94
C VAL A 229 9.54 13.62 -6.69
N LEU A 230 9.92 14.74 -6.09
CA LEU A 230 10.79 15.78 -6.64
C LEU A 230 12.04 16.03 -5.79
N ASN A 231 11.92 16.06 -4.45
CA ASN A 231 13.00 16.51 -3.56
C ASN A 231 13.61 15.38 -2.70
N ASN A 232 12.81 14.38 -2.32
CA ASN A 232 13.18 13.33 -1.37
C ASN A 232 13.25 11.94 -2.03
N SER A 233 13.55 10.90 -1.24
CA SER A 233 13.51 9.50 -1.71
C SER A 233 12.14 8.87 -1.49
N PRO A 234 11.58 8.13 -2.48
CA PRO A 234 10.28 7.47 -2.35
C PRO A 234 10.11 6.61 -1.09
N ASP A 235 11.07 5.73 -0.79
CA ASP A 235 11.05 4.87 0.41
C ASP A 235 10.92 5.67 1.72
N THR A 236 11.69 6.75 1.87
CA THR A 236 11.66 7.59 3.08
C THR A 236 10.29 8.26 3.23
N LEU A 237 9.74 8.81 2.15
CA LEU A 237 8.40 9.40 2.16
C LEU A 237 7.33 8.35 2.51
N VAL A 238 7.37 7.16 1.90
CA VAL A 238 6.42 6.07 2.22
C VAL A 238 6.46 5.71 3.70
N SER A 239 7.64 5.63 4.32
CA SER A 239 7.76 5.31 5.75
C SER A 239 7.08 6.36 6.65
N LEU A 240 7.31 7.66 6.37
CA LEU A 240 6.75 8.78 7.12
C LEU A 240 5.22 8.91 6.90
N VAL A 241 4.78 8.82 5.66
CA VAL A 241 3.35 8.90 5.26
C VAL A 241 2.56 7.75 5.88
N THR A 242 3.11 6.54 5.86
CA THR A 242 2.48 5.37 6.52
C THR A 242 2.33 5.61 8.02
N GLN A 243 3.36 6.16 8.69
CA GLN A 243 3.29 6.46 10.13
C GLN A 243 2.24 7.53 10.46
N ILE A 244 2.06 8.54 9.60
CA ILE A 244 1.09 9.63 9.78
C ILE A 244 -0.35 9.18 9.51
N LEU A 245 -0.57 8.34 8.49
CA LEU A 245 -1.91 7.98 8.01
C LEU A 245 -2.45 6.66 8.58
N THR A 246 -1.61 5.76 9.09
CA THR A 246 -2.09 4.52 9.74
C THR A 246 -3.19 4.78 10.79
N PRO A 247 -3.06 5.77 11.71
CA PRO A 247 -4.12 6.09 12.68
C PRO A 247 -5.43 6.62 12.07
N ILE A 248 -5.38 7.15 10.84
CA ILE A 248 -6.51 7.79 10.13
C ILE A 248 -7.20 6.79 9.19
N SER A 249 -6.57 5.65 8.91
CA SER A 249 -7.10 4.65 7.98
C SER A 249 -8.40 3.98 8.44
N GLU A 250 -8.68 3.93 9.75
CA GLU A 250 -9.86 3.28 10.36
C GLU A 250 -10.15 1.85 9.86
N GLY A 251 -9.12 1.11 9.43
CA GLY A 251 -9.24 -0.25 8.90
C GLY A 251 -9.55 -0.34 7.39
N ASN A 252 -9.68 0.80 6.70
CA ASN A 252 -9.65 0.83 5.23
C ASN A 252 -8.25 0.42 4.73
N PRO A 253 -8.15 -0.31 3.60
CA PRO A 253 -6.85 -0.68 3.05
C PRO A 253 -6.13 0.57 2.50
N LEU A 254 -4.92 0.82 3.01
CA LEU A 254 -4.05 1.91 2.58
C LEU A 254 -2.68 1.29 2.23
N ILE A 255 -2.38 1.19 0.93
CA ILE A 255 -1.16 0.55 0.44
C ILE A 255 -0.33 1.58 -0.34
N PHE A 256 0.96 1.64 0.00
CA PHE A 256 1.96 2.45 -0.71
C PHE A 256 2.97 1.54 -1.41
N VAL A 257 3.30 1.86 -2.66
CA VAL A 257 4.35 1.17 -3.43
C VAL A 257 5.33 2.22 -3.97
N ALA A 258 6.50 2.31 -3.36
CA ALA A 258 7.60 3.12 -3.84
C ALA A 258 8.22 2.54 -5.13
N GLN A 259 8.63 3.41 -6.04
CA GLN A 259 9.40 3.05 -7.24
C GLN A 259 10.50 4.09 -7.50
N ASP A 260 11.70 3.82 -6.98
CA ASP A 260 12.86 4.73 -7.13
C ASP A 260 13.30 4.92 -8.59
N SER A 261 13.08 3.92 -9.46
CA SER A 261 13.45 4.01 -10.88
C SER A 261 12.67 5.08 -11.65
N THR A 262 11.56 5.58 -11.11
CA THR A 262 10.68 6.61 -11.70
C THR A 262 10.49 7.83 -10.80
N ASN A 263 11.01 7.80 -9.57
CA ASN A 263 10.65 8.70 -8.47
C ASN A 263 9.12 8.82 -8.31
N SER A 264 8.42 7.69 -8.27
CA SER A 264 6.96 7.63 -8.06
C SER A 264 6.60 6.79 -6.84
N ILE A 265 5.49 7.16 -6.21
CA ILE A 265 4.82 6.39 -5.16
C ILE A 265 3.40 6.12 -5.67
N PHE A 266 3.06 4.85 -5.87
CA PHE A 266 1.68 4.46 -6.14
C PHE A 266 0.93 4.29 -4.82
N ILE A 267 -0.30 4.78 -4.80
CA ILE A 267 -1.20 4.80 -3.66
C ILE A 267 -2.42 3.97 -4.05
N VAL A 268 -2.75 2.94 -3.27
CA VAL A 268 -3.97 2.13 -3.46
C VAL A 268 -4.79 2.22 -2.19
N SER A 269 -5.93 2.93 -2.27
CA SER A 269 -6.78 3.25 -1.11
C SER A 269 -8.16 3.73 -1.55
N THR A 270 -9.03 4.07 -0.59
CA THR A 270 -10.28 4.79 -0.84
C THR A 270 -10.00 6.24 -1.26
N PRO A 271 -10.88 6.91 -2.05
CA PRO A 271 -10.57 8.21 -2.66
C PRO A 271 -10.19 9.29 -1.64
N PHE A 272 -10.91 9.34 -0.52
CA PHE A 272 -10.65 10.26 0.60
C PHE A 272 -9.24 10.09 1.21
N LEU A 273 -8.80 8.85 1.40
CA LEU A 273 -7.47 8.56 1.93
C LEU A 273 -6.37 8.77 0.87
N THR A 274 -6.66 8.54 -0.41
CA THR A 274 -5.74 8.84 -1.52
C THR A 274 -5.48 10.34 -1.65
N GLU A 275 -6.54 11.17 -1.66
CA GLU A 275 -6.41 12.63 -1.69
C GLU A 275 -5.62 13.13 -0.46
N LYS A 276 -5.96 12.64 0.74
CA LYS A 276 -5.24 13.02 1.97
C LYS A 276 -3.78 12.56 1.98
N ALA A 277 -3.47 11.40 1.39
CA ALA A 277 -2.09 10.95 1.23
C ALA A 277 -1.30 11.84 0.27
N ILE A 278 -1.91 12.33 -0.80
CA ILE A 278 -1.28 13.26 -1.74
C ILE A 278 -1.00 14.63 -1.10
N GLU A 279 -1.86 15.12 -0.20
CA GLU A 279 -1.56 16.31 0.61
C GLU A 279 -0.33 16.09 1.50
N VAL A 280 -0.32 15.04 2.32
CA VAL A 280 0.80 14.75 3.24
C VAL A 280 2.11 14.50 2.47
N LEU A 281 2.04 13.87 1.29
CA LEU A 281 3.19 13.70 0.40
C LEU A 281 3.74 15.03 -0.14
N ARG A 282 2.88 16.01 -0.46
CA ARG A 282 3.33 17.35 -0.90
C ARG A 282 3.97 18.16 0.23
N ASP A 283 3.45 18.06 1.44
CA ASP A 283 4.01 18.75 2.61
C ASP A 283 5.37 18.15 3.02
N LEU A 284 5.52 16.83 2.92
CA LEU A 284 6.78 16.14 3.20
C LEU A 284 7.81 16.24 2.08
N ASP A 285 7.40 16.27 0.80
CA ASP A 285 8.33 16.40 -0.34
C ASP A 285 8.79 17.85 -0.58
N THR A 286 9.07 18.59 0.49
CA THR A 286 9.68 19.91 0.44
C THR A 286 11.19 19.80 0.20
N PRO A 287 11.81 20.80 -0.47
CA PRO A 287 13.26 20.84 -0.61
C PRO A 287 13.93 20.97 0.76
N PRO A 288 15.10 20.35 1.00
CA PRO A 288 15.79 20.45 2.27
C PRO A 288 16.07 21.93 2.58
N SER A 289 15.63 22.37 3.76
CA SER A 289 15.78 23.76 4.20
C SER A 289 17.27 24.07 4.41
N LEU A 290 17.90 24.66 3.39
CA LEU A 290 19.30 25.14 3.41
C LEU A 290 19.42 26.43 4.24
N THR A 291 18.91 26.38 5.46
CA THR A 291 18.89 27.50 6.42
C THR A 291 20.33 27.84 6.79
N GLN A 292 20.82 28.95 6.22
CA GLN A 292 22.13 29.55 6.54
C GLN A 292 23.38 28.72 6.17
N ARG A 293 23.50 28.34 4.89
CA ARG A 293 24.83 28.48 4.24
C ARG A 293 24.97 29.92 3.74
N PHE A 294 26.15 30.51 3.89
CA PHE A 294 26.39 31.95 3.63
C PHE A 294 26.23 32.31 2.14
N SER A 295 25.00 32.63 1.72
CA SER A 295 24.64 33.05 0.34
C SER A 295 25.06 34.50 0.02
N GLY A 296 26.29 34.87 0.37
CA GLY A 296 26.96 36.08 -0.11
C GLY A 296 27.83 35.78 -1.34
N PRO A 297 28.20 36.81 -2.14
CA PRO A 297 29.22 36.63 -3.17
C PRO A 297 30.54 36.20 -2.53
N ILE A 298 31.18 35.17 -3.09
CA ILE A 298 32.45 34.63 -2.58
C ILE A 298 33.55 35.68 -2.81
N THR A 299 33.82 36.46 -1.77
CA THR A 299 34.92 37.42 -1.70
C THR A 299 36.00 36.86 -0.76
N GLY A 300 37.26 37.26 -0.97
CA GLY A 300 38.40 36.77 -0.17
C GLY A 300 38.41 37.17 1.32
N LYS A 301 37.33 37.78 1.82
CA LYS A 301 37.07 38.07 3.25
C LYS A 301 36.20 37.00 3.93
N ASN A 302 35.39 36.27 3.15
CA ASN A 302 34.41 35.31 3.66
C ASN A 302 34.87 33.85 3.46
N VAL A 303 36.15 33.65 3.17
CA VAL A 303 36.78 32.35 2.94
C VAL A 303 38.16 32.32 3.60
N LEU A 304 38.42 31.31 4.43
CA LEU A 304 39.74 31.01 4.98
C LEU A 304 40.27 29.72 4.35
N ILE A 305 41.51 29.74 3.87
CA ILE A 305 42.26 28.55 3.43
C ILE A 305 43.47 28.40 4.36
N TYR A 306 43.32 27.58 5.39
CA TYR A 306 44.38 27.27 6.34
C TYR A 306 45.27 26.15 5.79
N HIS A 307 46.58 26.34 5.76
CA HIS A 307 47.54 25.32 5.32
C HIS A 307 48.12 24.61 6.53
N ILE A 308 47.99 23.28 6.58
CA ILE A 308 48.44 22.46 7.71
C ILE A 308 49.96 22.28 7.65
N MET A 309 50.64 22.46 8.78
CA MET A 309 52.10 22.49 8.92
C MET A 309 52.66 21.38 9.82
N ASN A 310 52.02 21.07 10.96
CA ASN A 310 52.65 20.24 12.01
C ASN A 310 51.91 18.93 12.32
N LYS A 311 50.59 18.96 12.46
CA LYS A 311 49.75 17.80 12.85
C LYS A 311 48.98 17.24 11.64
N PRO A 312 48.72 15.92 11.56
CA PRO A 312 47.99 15.35 10.44
C PRO A 312 46.53 15.81 10.44
N ALA A 313 45.96 15.98 9.24
CA ALA A 313 44.63 16.52 9.03
C ALA A 313 43.52 15.76 9.77
N ASP A 314 43.66 14.45 9.99
CA ASP A 314 42.65 13.64 10.69
C ASP A 314 42.57 13.97 12.19
N ILE A 315 43.72 14.24 12.82
CA ILE A 315 43.78 14.70 14.23
C ILE A 315 43.15 16.09 14.33
N LEU A 316 43.54 17.03 13.46
CA LEU A 316 42.97 18.38 13.46
C LEU A 316 41.45 18.37 13.23
N GLN A 317 40.95 17.59 12.26
CA GLN A 317 39.51 17.44 12.03
C GLN A 317 38.77 16.86 13.24
N SER A 318 39.37 15.93 14.00
CA SER A 318 38.76 15.41 15.24
C SER A 318 38.71 16.45 16.36
N ALA A 319 39.78 17.22 16.55
CA ALA A 319 39.85 18.30 17.55
C ALA A 319 38.84 19.42 17.23
N ILE A 320 38.74 19.81 15.95
CA ILE A 320 37.79 20.82 15.48
C ILE A 320 36.34 20.40 15.75
N LYS A 321 35.98 19.13 15.48
CA LYS A 321 34.63 18.60 15.80
C LYS A 321 34.35 18.55 17.30
N GLN A 322 35.35 18.27 18.12
CA GLN A 322 35.20 18.31 19.58
C GLN A 322 34.99 19.75 20.08
N ILE A 323 35.69 20.73 19.48
CA ILE A 323 35.50 22.16 19.77
C ILE A 323 34.11 22.63 19.31
N GLU A 324 33.67 22.27 18.09
CA GLU A 324 32.30 22.52 17.59
C GLU A 324 31.24 22.00 18.56
N SER A 325 31.37 20.76 19.03
CA SER A 325 30.42 20.13 19.97
C SER A 325 30.37 20.82 21.34
N ASN A 326 31.50 21.37 21.80
CA ASN A 326 31.56 22.16 23.03
C ASN A 326 30.98 23.57 22.83
N LEU A 327 31.33 24.26 21.74
CA LEU A 327 30.83 25.61 21.42
C LEU A 327 29.31 25.61 21.21
N ALA A 328 28.74 24.56 20.61
CA ALA A 328 27.30 24.39 20.44
C ALA A 328 26.53 24.37 21.79
N GLN A 329 27.16 23.95 22.88
CA GLN A 329 26.56 23.92 24.22
C GLN A 329 26.61 25.28 24.94
N MET A 330 27.36 26.26 24.42
CA MET A 330 27.54 27.59 25.02
C MET A 330 26.45 28.60 24.64
N GLY A 331 25.47 28.20 23.82
CA GLY A 331 24.28 29.00 23.49
C GLY A 331 24.47 29.95 22.30
N PRO A 332 23.59 30.96 22.13
CA PRO A 332 23.51 31.74 20.89
C PRO A 332 24.71 32.65 20.62
N ALA A 333 25.55 32.93 21.61
CA ALA A 333 26.73 33.77 21.46
C ALA A 333 27.85 33.13 20.62
N SER A 334 27.95 31.80 20.61
CA SER A 334 28.94 31.03 19.83
C SER A 334 28.40 30.56 18.46
N ALA A 335 27.19 30.97 18.07
CA ALA A 335 26.49 30.44 16.90
C ALA A 335 27.24 30.68 15.57
N ASP A 336 27.70 31.92 15.30
CA ASP A 336 28.41 32.27 14.05
C ASP A 336 29.75 31.50 13.90
N ILE A 337 30.45 31.29 15.02
CA ILE A 337 31.70 30.51 15.08
C ILE A 337 31.40 29.02 14.84
N THR A 338 30.40 28.47 15.52
CA THR A 338 29.99 27.06 15.40
C THR A 338 29.53 26.75 13.98
N GLN A 339 28.72 27.62 13.38
CA GLN A 339 28.28 27.55 11.99
C GLN A 339 29.47 27.61 11.02
N THR A 340 30.45 28.50 11.28
CA THR A 340 31.66 28.63 10.46
C THR A 340 32.53 27.37 10.55
N LEU A 341 32.71 26.78 11.73
CA LEU A 341 33.40 25.49 11.91
C LEU A 341 32.70 24.35 11.17
N ASN A 342 31.37 24.30 11.18
CA ASN A 342 30.58 23.30 10.45
C ASN A 342 30.81 23.33 8.92
N THR A 343 31.26 24.45 8.36
CA THR A 343 31.62 24.55 6.93
C THR A 343 32.93 23.87 6.55
N MET A 344 33.72 23.39 7.53
CA MET A 344 35.05 22.82 7.34
C MET A 344 35.09 21.78 6.21
N LYS A 345 35.93 22.01 5.21
CA LYS A 345 36.26 21.04 4.15
C LYS A 345 37.76 20.84 4.04
N PHE A 346 38.23 19.61 4.22
CA PHE A 346 39.61 19.24 3.92
C PHE A 346 39.85 19.14 2.41
N ILE A 347 40.91 19.80 1.94
CA ILE A 347 41.45 19.71 0.58
C ILE A 347 42.72 18.86 0.66
N ARG A 348 42.62 17.62 0.16
CA ARG A 348 43.68 16.61 0.30
C ARG A 348 44.90 16.96 -0.54
N GLU A 349 44.69 17.57 -1.69
CA GLU A 349 45.67 17.87 -2.72
C GLU A 349 46.66 18.97 -2.30
N SER A 350 46.24 19.88 -1.41
CA SER A 350 47.05 20.99 -0.89
C SER A 350 47.31 20.91 0.61
N HIS A 351 46.89 19.81 1.27
CA HIS A 351 46.91 19.66 2.73
C HIS A 351 46.34 20.89 3.47
N SER A 352 45.16 21.34 3.04
CA SER A 352 44.53 22.57 3.54
C SER A 352 43.13 22.35 4.10
N LEU A 353 42.71 23.18 5.06
CA LEU A 353 41.34 23.27 5.53
C LEU A 353 40.69 24.54 4.99
N LEU A 354 39.52 24.37 4.37
CA LEU A 354 38.67 25.44 3.85
C LEU A 354 37.53 25.71 4.84
N PHE A 355 37.30 26.98 5.18
CA PHE A 355 36.16 27.44 5.97
C PHE A 355 35.49 28.64 5.27
N THR A 356 34.18 28.78 5.45
CA THR A 356 33.40 29.95 5.00
C THR A 356 32.52 30.48 6.12
N GLY A 357 32.48 31.81 6.28
CA GLY A 357 31.91 32.44 7.47
C GLY A 357 31.93 33.96 7.40
N SER A 358 31.71 34.61 8.54
CA SER A 358 31.88 36.06 8.69
C SER A 358 33.37 36.41 8.81
N GLU A 359 33.75 37.66 8.49
CA GLU A 359 35.14 38.12 8.64
C GLU A 359 35.62 38.07 10.10
N GLN A 360 34.70 38.08 11.07
CA GLN A 360 35.00 37.96 12.50
C GLN A 360 35.17 36.48 12.91
N SER A 361 34.22 35.60 12.61
CA SER A 361 34.34 34.17 12.95
C SER A 361 35.50 33.49 12.23
N LEU A 362 35.84 33.88 11.00
CA LEU A 362 37.02 33.36 10.31
C LEU A 362 38.34 33.82 10.95
N ALA A 363 38.38 35.00 11.57
CA ALA A 363 39.56 35.45 12.33
C ALA A 363 39.73 34.67 13.65
N GLU A 364 38.63 34.37 14.34
CA GLU A 364 38.64 33.55 15.56
C GLU A 364 38.98 32.08 15.26
N VAL A 365 38.36 31.49 14.25
CA VAL A 365 38.69 30.13 13.76
C VAL A 365 40.16 30.04 13.34
N ARG A 366 40.71 31.09 12.72
CA ARG A 366 42.14 31.14 12.41
C ARG A 366 43.02 31.07 13.66
N SER A 367 42.71 31.82 14.71
CA SER A 367 43.47 31.75 15.98
C SER A 367 43.44 30.34 16.56
N ILE A 368 42.25 29.72 16.61
CA ILE A 368 42.07 28.35 17.12
C ILE A 368 42.92 27.35 16.31
N LEU A 369 43.02 27.51 14.98
CA LEU A 369 43.85 26.66 14.14
C LEU A 369 45.35 26.86 14.36
N GLU A 370 45.81 28.11 14.58
CA GLU A 370 47.21 28.43 14.88
C GLU A 370 47.64 27.89 16.27
N ASP A 371 46.75 27.85 17.25
CA ASP A 371 46.99 27.18 18.55
C ASP A 371 47.00 25.65 18.44
N LEU A 372 46.08 25.08 17.64
CA LEU A 372 45.96 23.63 17.45
C LEU A 372 47.12 23.02 16.66
N ASP A 373 47.54 23.63 15.55
CA ASP A 373 48.58 23.10 14.65
C ASP A 373 50.00 23.46 15.11
N THR A 374 50.23 23.34 16.41
CA THR A 374 51.53 23.48 17.08
C THR A 374 52.44 22.26 16.81
N PRO A 375 53.78 22.42 16.78
CA PRO A 375 54.72 21.30 16.67
C PRO A 375 54.64 20.40 17.91
N TYR A 376 54.80 19.08 17.70
CA TYR A 376 54.71 18.09 18.79
C TYR A 376 55.69 18.37 19.94
N THR A 377 55.14 18.40 21.16
CA THR A 377 55.87 18.49 22.42
C THR A 377 56.76 17.26 22.61
N GLN A 378 57.86 17.38 23.37
CA GLN A 378 58.74 16.22 23.63
C GLN A 378 58.01 15.01 24.23
N GLN A 379 57.04 15.23 25.12
CA GLN A 379 56.19 14.17 25.68
C GLN A 379 55.26 13.52 24.64
N GLU A 380 54.73 14.30 23.69
CA GLU A 380 53.95 13.76 22.57
C GLU A 380 54.83 12.96 21.61
N LEU A 381 56.06 13.41 21.36
CA LEU A 381 57.06 12.67 20.58
C LEU A 381 57.50 11.37 21.27
N GLU A 382 57.58 11.33 22.59
CA GLU A 382 57.82 10.10 23.36
C GLU A 382 56.62 9.14 23.25
N TYR A 383 55.38 9.64 23.36
CA TYR A 383 54.17 8.84 23.16
C TYR A 383 54.06 8.27 21.74
N VAL A 384 54.29 9.08 20.70
CA VAL A 384 54.27 8.65 19.28
C VAL A 384 55.43 7.71 18.95
N ARG A 385 56.57 7.79 19.65
CA ARG A 385 57.66 6.80 19.56
C ARG A 385 57.42 5.54 20.41
N GLY A 386 56.46 5.56 21.32
CA GLY A 386 56.19 4.54 22.34
C GLY A 386 55.63 3.20 21.85
N GLY A 387 55.76 2.88 20.56
CA GLY A 387 55.23 1.64 19.98
C GLY A 387 55.94 0.36 20.46
N TYR A 388 57.22 0.44 20.86
CA TYR A 388 58.01 -0.73 21.28
C TYR A 388 59.04 -0.36 22.36
N TYR A 389 59.11 -1.15 23.43
CA TYR A 389 60.14 -1.03 24.48
C TYR A 389 61.18 -2.15 24.32
N LEU A 390 62.39 -1.80 23.88
CA LEU A 390 63.45 -2.78 23.61
C LEU A 390 64.26 -3.11 24.88
N TYR A 391 63.69 -3.92 25.78
CA TYR A 391 64.34 -4.31 27.03
C TYR A 391 65.35 -5.46 26.82
N LYS A 392 66.63 -5.21 27.13
CA LYS A 392 67.66 -6.25 27.15
C LYS A 392 67.61 -7.03 28.47
N ILE A 393 67.23 -8.31 28.38
CA ILE A 393 67.20 -9.25 29.52
C ILE A 393 68.57 -9.26 30.21
N GLN A 394 68.57 -9.05 31.54
CA GLN A 394 69.77 -9.10 32.38
C GLN A 394 69.91 -10.43 33.13
N TYR A 395 68.79 -11.05 33.49
CA TYR A 395 68.72 -12.29 34.28
C TYR A 395 67.53 -13.14 33.82
N GLY A 396 67.71 -14.46 33.80
CA GLY A 396 66.71 -15.42 33.34
C GLY A 396 66.95 -15.94 31.92
N ASP A 397 66.38 -17.11 31.62
CA ASP A 397 66.45 -17.75 30.31
C ASP A 397 65.38 -17.18 29.35
N GLU A 398 65.73 -17.00 28.09
CA GLU A 398 64.88 -16.38 27.06
C GLU A 398 63.58 -17.17 26.87
N ALA A 399 63.67 -18.49 26.80
CA ALA A 399 62.50 -19.37 26.63
C ALA A 399 61.57 -19.40 27.86
N GLN A 400 62.06 -19.04 29.05
CA GLN A 400 61.24 -18.91 30.25
C GLN A 400 60.52 -17.56 30.29
N ILE A 401 61.21 -16.48 29.93
CA ILE A 401 60.66 -15.13 29.92
C ILE A 401 59.60 -14.98 28.81
N ALA A 402 59.84 -15.56 27.62
CA ALA A 402 58.85 -15.60 26.54
C ALA A 402 57.53 -16.24 26.99
N ARG A 403 57.56 -17.44 27.58
CA ARG A 403 56.37 -18.14 28.09
C ARG A 403 55.67 -17.39 29.22
N ALA A 404 56.42 -16.67 30.05
CA ALA A 404 55.84 -15.84 31.10
C ALA A 404 55.05 -14.65 30.51
N LEU A 405 55.58 -14.02 29.45
CA LEU A 405 54.92 -12.93 28.73
C LEU A 405 53.70 -13.42 27.94
N GLU A 406 53.77 -14.57 27.27
CA GLU A 406 52.62 -15.20 26.59
C GLU A 406 51.48 -15.47 27.59
N LYS A 407 51.79 -16.08 28.74
CA LYS A 407 50.80 -16.37 29.79
C LYS A 407 50.23 -15.11 30.45
N PHE A 408 50.99 -14.01 30.50
CA PHE A 408 50.50 -12.70 30.92
C PHE A 408 49.54 -12.09 29.88
N LEU A 409 49.86 -12.23 28.58
CA LEU A 409 49.01 -11.80 27.46
C LEU A 409 47.70 -12.61 27.36
N GLU A 410 47.68 -13.89 27.74
CA GLU A 410 46.44 -14.66 27.85
C GLU A 410 45.54 -14.15 29.00
N ASN A 411 46.13 -13.82 30.15
CA ASN A 411 45.38 -13.30 31.30
C ASN A 411 44.81 -11.89 31.06
N LEU A 412 45.43 -11.08 30.19
CA LEU A 412 44.93 -9.77 29.77
C LEU A 412 43.78 -9.82 28.74
N LYS A 413 43.38 -11.02 28.28
CA LYS A 413 42.24 -11.23 27.36
C LYS A 413 40.99 -11.77 28.05
N LYS A 414 40.92 -11.67 29.38
CA LYS A 414 39.77 -11.99 30.24
C LYS A 414 39.36 -10.77 31.05
#